data_AF-A0A2V7HLF7-F1
#
_entry.id   AF-A0A2V7HLF7-F1
#
_cell.length_a   1.000
_cell.length_b   1.000
_cell.length_c   1.000
_cell.angle_alpha   90.00
_cell.angle_beta   90.00
_cell.angle_gamma   90.00
#
_symmetry.space_group_name_H-M   'P 1'
#
loop_
_entity.id
_entity.type
_entity.pdbx_description
1 polymer ?
#
loop_
_entity_poly.entity_id
_entity_poly.type
_entity_poly.pdbx_seq_one_letter_code
_entity_poly.pdbx_strand_id
1 'polypeptide(L)'
;MQFTSDSANLYRIETTRKAVILTMVTGEELRGNVFIHLSSYRPFELEDVSELFNADSPFFPLELDGGEVILVAKERVAEVAANRGDAASDQQPGDGPIPTALLQIILIGGEVRLGSIRLEVRPDRARVLDYLNALTSRFLTLYTSNEARLINRSLIDRVRPLD
;
A
#
# COMPACT_ATOMS: atom_id res chain seq x y z
N MET A 1 16.17 -9.36 -49.33
CA MET A 1 16.51 -8.86 -47.99
C MET A 1 15.30 -8.12 -47.47
N GLN A 2 14.61 -8.67 -46.48
CA GLN A 2 13.33 -8.19 -45.98
C GLN A 2 13.58 -7.66 -44.56
N PHE A 3 13.63 -6.33 -44.41
CA PHE A 3 13.66 -5.70 -43.10
C PHE A 3 12.23 -5.69 -42.58
N THR A 4 11.84 -6.75 -41.88
CA THR A 4 10.60 -6.76 -41.10
C THR A 4 10.79 -5.90 -39.86
N SER A 5 9.95 -4.87 -39.74
CA SER A 5 9.87 -3.95 -38.63
C SER A 5 9.67 -4.68 -37.30
N ASP A 6 10.71 -4.73 -36.47
CA ASP A 6 10.65 -5.21 -35.08
C ASP A 6 10.80 -4.06 -34.07
N SER A 7 10.30 -2.88 -34.44
CA SER A 7 10.40 -1.66 -33.64
C SER A 7 9.15 -1.39 -32.77
N ALA A 8 8.12 -2.24 -32.84
CA ALA A 8 6.81 -1.96 -32.24
C ALA A 8 6.63 -2.54 -30.82
N ASN A 9 7.59 -3.31 -30.29
CA ASN A 9 7.44 -3.99 -29.00
C ASN A 9 8.25 -3.35 -27.84
N LEU A 10 9.01 -2.28 -28.11
CA LEU A 10 9.96 -1.70 -27.13
C LEU A 10 9.31 -0.89 -25.99
N TYR A 11 7.99 -0.67 -26.04
CA TYR A 11 7.25 0.17 -25.06
C TYR A 11 6.03 -0.53 -24.45
N ARG A 12 5.94 -1.87 -24.54
CA ARG A 12 4.87 -2.59 -23.84
C ARG A 12 5.19 -2.62 -22.35
N ILE A 13 4.63 -1.66 -21.61
CA ILE A 13 4.68 -1.68 -20.15
C ILE A 13 3.83 -2.87 -19.69
N GLU A 14 4.48 -3.90 -19.17
CA GLU A 14 3.79 -5.05 -18.60
C GLU A 14 3.04 -4.62 -17.34
N THR A 15 1.71 -4.65 -17.42
CA THR A 15 0.83 -4.47 -16.25
C THR A 15 0.60 -5.82 -15.58
N THR A 16 0.89 -5.90 -14.29
CA THR A 16 0.64 -7.10 -13.48
C THR A 16 -0.60 -6.90 -12.62
N ARG A 17 -1.41 -7.97 -12.48
CA ARG A 17 -2.54 -8.03 -11.55
C ARG A 17 -2.03 -8.31 -10.14
N LYS A 18 -2.43 -7.49 -9.17
CA LYS A 18 -2.13 -7.68 -7.75
C LYS A 18 -3.43 -7.77 -6.97
N ALA A 19 -3.61 -8.89 -6.29
CA ALA A 19 -4.76 -9.09 -5.43
C ALA A 19 -4.64 -8.20 -4.18
N VAL A 20 -5.71 -7.51 -3.84
CA VAL A 20 -5.80 -6.60 -2.69
C VAL A 20 -7.11 -6.81 -1.95
N ILE A 21 -7.09 -6.48 -0.66
CA ILE A 21 -8.29 -6.34 0.17
C ILE A 21 -8.38 -4.87 0.54
N LEU A 22 -9.49 -4.24 0.21
CA LEU A 22 -9.80 -2.86 0.58
C LEU A 22 -10.80 -2.87 1.71
N THR A 23 -10.50 -2.18 2.80
CA THR A 23 -11.51 -1.81 3.79
C THR A 23 -11.99 -0.40 3.47
N MET A 24 -13.29 -0.26 3.19
CA MET A 24 -13.92 1.02 2.90
C MET A 24 -14.24 1.77 4.20
N VAL A 25 -14.47 3.09 4.13
CA VAL A 25 -14.89 3.91 5.29
C VAL A 25 -16.17 3.44 5.97
N THR A 26 -17.00 2.69 5.24
CA THR A 26 -18.24 2.08 5.74
C THR A 26 -18.00 0.80 6.54
N GLY A 27 -16.76 0.28 6.55
CA GLY A 27 -16.40 -1.04 7.07
C GLY A 27 -16.60 -2.18 6.07
N GLU A 28 -17.11 -1.90 4.86
CA GLU A 28 -17.22 -2.89 3.78
C GLU A 28 -15.84 -3.34 3.31
N GLU A 29 -15.68 -4.65 3.07
CA GLU A 29 -14.49 -5.21 2.45
C GLU A 29 -14.71 -5.48 0.95
N LEU A 30 -13.85 -4.92 0.10
CA LEU A 30 -13.81 -5.23 -1.32
C LEU A 30 -12.56 -6.05 -1.63
N ARG A 31 -12.74 -7.18 -2.32
CA ARG A 31 -11.66 -8.07 -2.75
C ARG A 31 -11.58 -8.06 -4.26
N GLY A 32 -10.37 -7.96 -4.78
CA GLY A 32 -10.15 -7.94 -6.21
C GLY A 32 -8.70 -7.67 -6.57
N ASN A 33 -8.47 -7.33 -7.84
CA ASN A 33 -7.16 -7.09 -8.40
C ASN A 33 -7.01 -5.64 -8.84
N VAL A 34 -5.88 -5.05 -8.51
CA VAL A 34 -5.40 -3.80 -9.11
C VAL A 34 -4.35 -4.10 -10.16
N PHE A 35 -4.27 -3.22 -11.16
CA PHE A 35 -3.26 -3.30 -12.21
C PHE A 35 -2.14 -2.34 -11.88
N ILE A 36 -0.95 -2.88 -11.62
CA ILE A 36 0.26 -2.08 -11.39
C ILE A 36 1.16 -2.16 -12.62
N HIS A 37 1.83 -1.06 -12.92
CA HIS A 37 2.94 -1.07 -13.86
C HIS A 37 4.18 -1.58 -13.12
N LEU A 38 4.88 -2.57 -13.67
CA LEU A 38 6.16 -3.01 -13.12
C LEU A 38 7.18 -1.88 -13.27
N SER A 39 7.40 -1.09 -12.21
CA SER A 39 8.38 0.01 -12.22
C SER A 39 9.80 -0.47 -11.87
N SER A 40 10.03 -1.73 -11.46
CA SER A 40 11.37 -2.30 -11.23
C SER A 40 11.38 -3.83 -11.15
N TYR A 41 12.52 -4.46 -11.49
CA TYR A 41 12.84 -5.89 -11.37
C TYR A 41 12.93 -6.40 -9.90
N ARG A 42 12.10 -5.88 -8.98
CA ARG A 42 12.04 -6.39 -7.60
C ARG A 42 10.83 -7.31 -7.40
N PRO A 43 11.00 -8.47 -6.74
CA PRO A 43 9.89 -9.36 -6.47
C PRO A 43 8.96 -8.76 -5.39
N PHE A 44 7.67 -8.65 -5.72
CA PHE A 44 6.51 -8.73 -4.80
C PHE A 44 6.55 -7.91 -3.49
N GLU A 45 6.77 -6.59 -3.58
CA GLU A 45 6.61 -5.71 -2.42
C GLU A 45 5.27 -4.95 -2.44
N LEU A 46 4.69 -4.66 -1.26
CA LEU A 46 3.58 -3.71 -1.12
C LEU A 46 3.98 -2.30 -1.62
N GLU A 47 5.27 -2.07 -1.86
CA GLU A 47 5.83 -0.85 -2.43
C GLU A 47 5.15 -0.49 -3.77
N ASP A 48 4.92 -1.46 -4.66
CA ASP A 48 4.23 -1.22 -5.94
C ASP A 48 2.75 -0.82 -5.75
N VAL A 49 2.09 -1.44 -4.76
CA VAL A 49 0.70 -1.10 -4.40
C VAL A 49 0.68 0.29 -3.77
N SER A 50 1.65 0.61 -2.90
CA SER A 50 1.80 1.93 -2.30
C SER A 50 1.95 3.02 -3.36
N GLU A 51 2.75 2.79 -4.41
CA GLU A 51 2.93 3.71 -5.53
C GLU A 51 1.58 4.00 -6.21
N LEU A 52 0.81 2.96 -6.58
CA LEU A 52 -0.52 3.11 -7.19
C LEU A 52 -1.47 3.91 -6.30
N PHE A 53 -1.55 3.58 -5.01
CA PHE A 53 -2.48 4.21 -4.08
C PHE A 53 -2.08 5.64 -3.71
N ASN A 54 -0.79 5.97 -3.75
CA ASN A 54 -0.27 7.30 -3.49
C ASN A 54 -0.16 8.20 -4.71
N ALA A 55 -0.33 7.67 -5.93
CA ALA A 55 -0.42 8.49 -7.14
C ALA A 55 -1.55 9.54 -7.07
N ASP A 56 -1.36 10.67 -7.75
CA ASP A 56 -2.24 11.85 -7.68
C ASP A 56 -3.68 11.57 -8.14
N SER A 57 -3.89 10.56 -8.99
CA SER A 57 -5.21 10.15 -9.47
C SER A 57 -6.15 9.80 -8.31
N PRO A 58 -7.35 10.44 -8.20
CA PRO A 58 -8.25 10.26 -7.07
C PRO A 58 -9.04 8.95 -7.10
N PHE A 59 -9.16 8.32 -8.26
CA PHE A 59 -9.81 7.02 -8.47
C PHE A 59 -8.83 6.01 -9.05
N PHE A 60 -9.11 4.73 -8.84
CA PHE A 60 -8.39 3.62 -9.47
C PHE A 60 -9.35 2.48 -9.83
N PRO A 61 -9.05 1.69 -10.87
CA PRO A 61 -9.85 0.52 -11.22
C PRO A 61 -9.54 -0.65 -10.28
N LEU A 62 -10.60 -1.36 -9.86
CA LEU A 62 -10.54 -2.63 -9.15
C LEU A 62 -11.31 -3.69 -9.95
N GLU A 63 -10.64 -4.76 -10.36
CA GLU A 63 -11.28 -5.94 -10.96
C GLU A 63 -11.72 -6.88 -9.84
N LEU A 64 -13.01 -6.98 -9.58
CA LEU A 64 -13.61 -7.88 -8.59
C LEU A 64 -13.41 -9.34 -9.00
N ASP A 65 -13.56 -10.28 -8.06
CA ASP A 65 -13.41 -11.72 -8.31
C ASP A 65 -14.34 -12.25 -9.43
N GLY A 66 -15.45 -11.57 -9.69
CA GLY A 66 -16.38 -11.88 -10.80
C GLY A 66 -15.96 -11.34 -12.18
N GLY A 67 -14.81 -10.67 -12.29
CA GLY A 67 -14.31 -10.04 -13.53
C GLY A 67 -14.93 -8.68 -13.84
N GLU A 68 -15.88 -8.20 -13.03
CA GLU A 68 -16.40 -6.83 -13.10
C GLU A 68 -15.33 -5.84 -12.67
N VAL A 69 -15.19 -4.73 -13.42
CA VAL A 69 -14.27 -3.64 -13.08
C VAL A 69 -15.08 -2.46 -12.54
N ILE A 70 -14.79 -2.07 -11.31
CA ILE A 70 -15.36 -0.88 -10.66
C ILE A 70 -14.28 0.20 -10.49
N LEU A 71 -14.71 1.46 -10.37
CA LEU A 71 -13.83 2.59 -10.06
C LEU A 71 -13.98 2.98 -8.59
N VAL A 72 -12.89 2.86 -7.84
CA VAL A 72 -12.89 3.10 -6.39
C VAL A 72 -12.26 4.46 -6.09
N ALA A 73 -12.96 5.28 -5.31
CA ALA A 73 -12.44 6.55 -4.81
C ALA A 73 -11.44 6.29 -3.68
N LYS A 74 -10.19 6.74 -3.83
CA LYS A 74 -9.13 6.53 -2.81
C LYS A 74 -9.47 7.15 -1.47
N GLU A 75 -10.18 8.28 -1.46
CA GLU A 75 -10.66 8.94 -0.23
C GLU A 75 -11.65 8.09 0.59
N ARG A 76 -12.30 7.10 -0.04
CA ARG A 76 -13.27 6.20 0.61
C ARG A 76 -12.66 4.88 1.04
N VAL A 77 -11.38 4.65 0.75
CA VAL A 77 -10.64 3.49 1.23
C VAL A 77 -9.99 3.86 2.55
N ALA A 78 -10.36 3.16 3.62
CA ALA A 78 -9.72 3.29 4.94
C ALA A 78 -8.37 2.59 4.98
N GLU A 79 -8.32 1.40 4.38
CA GLU A 79 -7.17 0.53 4.45
C GLU A 79 -7.01 -0.33 3.20
N VAL A 80 -5.77 -0.64 2.83
CA VAL A 80 -5.42 -1.59 1.78
C VAL A 80 -4.47 -2.63 2.37
N ALA A 81 -4.79 -3.90 2.18
CA ALA A 81 -3.88 -5.03 2.42
C ALA A 81 -3.58 -5.75 1.11
N ALA A 82 -2.36 -6.27 0.97
CA ALA A 82 -2.06 -7.17 -0.13
C ALA A 82 -2.69 -8.54 0.14
N ASN A 83 -3.49 -9.05 -0.79
CA ASN A 83 -4.01 -10.41 -0.70
C ASN A 83 -2.96 -11.38 -1.24
N ARG A 84 -2.04 -11.83 -0.38
CA ARG A 84 -0.93 -12.73 -0.79
C ARG A 84 -1.39 -14.15 -1.16
N GLY A 85 -2.63 -14.54 -0.87
CA GLY A 85 -3.07 -15.95 -0.96
C GLY A 85 -2.25 -16.87 -0.03
N ASP A 86 -2.60 -18.16 0.00
CA ASP A 86 -1.91 -19.15 0.87
C ASP A 86 -0.45 -19.43 0.44
N ALA A 87 -0.04 -18.94 -0.73
CA ALA A 87 1.34 -18.99 -1.20
C ALA A 87 2.13 -17.78 -0.67
N ALA A 88 2.12 -17.60 0.65
CA ALA A 88 3.03 -16.68 1.30
C ALA A 88 4.46 -17.18 1.09
N SER A 89 5.18 -16.61 0.12
CA SER A 89 6.64 -16.65 0.20
C SER A 89 7.01 -15.83 1.43
N ASP A 90 7.60 -16.50 2.43
CA ASP A 90 8.28 -15.89 3.57
C ASP A 90 9.43 -15.00 3.08
N GLN A 91 9.08 -13.85 2.51
CA GLN A 91 10.05 -12.82 2.17
C GLN A 91 10.32 -12.04 3.44
N GLN A 92 11.37 -12.49 4.13
CA GLN A 92 12.08 -11.74 5.15
C GLN A 92 12.36 -10.32 4.63
N PRO A 93 12.03 -9.24 5.37
CA PRO A 93 12.42 -7.90 4.98
C PRO A 93 13.94 -7.83 4.78
N GLY A 94 14.37 -7.35 3.61
CA GLY A 94 15.78 -7.15 3.28
C GLY A 94 16.44 -6.07 4.15
N ASP A 95 17.62 -6.46 4.64
CA ASP A 95 18.79 -5.72 5.14
C ASP A 95 18.65 -4.55 6.14
N GLY A 96 19.26 -4.77 7.31
CA GLY A 96 19.65 -3.76 8.31
C GLY A 96 18.56 -3.37 9.33
N PRO A 97 18.93 -3.00 10.57
CA PRO A 97 17.98 -2.45 11.53
C PRO A 97 17.54 -1.05 11.07
N ILE A 98 16.47 -0.99 10.27
CA ILE A 98 15.79 0.27 9.96
C ILE A 98 15.13 0.76 11.26
N PRO A 99 15.35 2.01 11.69
CA PRO A 99 14.65 2.58 12.83
C PRO A 99 13.13 2.47 12.60
N THR A 100 12.43 1.86 13.56
CA THR A 100 10.97 1.73 13.51
C THR A 100 10.36 2.28 14.79
N ALA A 101 9.18 2.88 14.68
CA ALA A 101 8.39 3.32 15.83
C ALA A 101 7.11 2.49 15.89
N LEU A 102 6.82 1.87 17.04
CA LEU A 102 5.59 1.13 17.25
C LEU A 102 4.45 2.09 17.58
N LEU A 103 3.35 1.96 16.85
CA LEU A 103 2.20 2.84 16.91
C LEU A 103 0.91 2.07 17.13
N GLN A 104 0.00 2.70 17.86
CA GLN A 104 -1.43 2.43 17.79
C GLN A 104 -2.10 3.54 16.99
N ILE A 105 -2.63 3.19 15.82
CA ILE A 105 -3.41 4.08 14.96
C ILE A 105 -4.89 3.83 15.22
N ILE A 106 -5.63 4.88 15.55
CA ILE A 106 -7.08 4.82 15.68
C ILE A 106 -7.68 5.56 14.49
N LEU A 107 -8.57 4.90 13.77
CA LEU A 107 -9.26 5.45 12.61
C LEU A 107 -10.58 6.11 13.01
N ILE A 108 -11.10 6.95 12.11
CA ILE A 108 -12.47 7.45 12.19
C ILE A 108 -13.41 6.24 12.19
N GLY A 109 -14.24 6.12 13.23
CA GLY A 109 -15.06 4.92 13.49
C GLY A 109 -14.58 4.07 14.67
N GLY A 110 -13.39 4.36 15.22
CA GLY A 110 -12.86 3.71 16.42
C GLY A 110 -12.06 2.44 16.17
N GLU A 111 -11.94 2.02 14.91
CA GLU A 111 -11.08 0.91 14.48
C GLU A 111 -9.63 1.17 14.88
N VAL A 112 -8.98 0.14 15.45
CA VAL A 112 -7.61 0.22 15.94
C VAL A 112 -6.69 -0.64 15.08
N ARG A 113 -5.54 -0.09 14.69
CA ARG A 113 -4.45 -0.79 14.01
C ARG A 113 -3.16 -0.65 14.79
N LEU A 114 -2.52 -1.78 15.04
CA LEU A 114 -1.21 -1.86 15.69
C LEU A 114 -0.17 -2.22 14.65
N GLY A 115 0.95 -1.52 14.66
CA GLY A 115 2.07 -1.81 13.78
C GLY A 115 3.15 -0.76 13.90
N SER A 116 4.21 -0.93 13.12
CA SER A 116 5.33 -0.01 13.10
C SER A 116 5.39 0.79 11.82
N ILE A 117 5.92 2.00 11.91
CA ILE A 117 6.35 2.79 10.75
C ILE A 117 7.87 2.76 10.66
N ARG A 118 8.40 2.90 9.45
CA ARG A 118 9.83 3.07 9.21
C ARG A 118 10.19 4.55 9.31
N LEU A 119 11.26 4.86 10.03
CA LEU A 119 11.81 6.20 10.20
C LEU A 119 13.25 6.25 9.67
N GLU A 120 13.66 7.41 9.19
CA GLU A 120 15.04 7.65 8.73
C GLU A 120 16.04 7.71 9.89
N VAL A 121 15.57 8.07 11.10
CA VAL A 121 16.38 8.27 12.30
C VAL A 121 15.74 7.53 13.48
N ARG A 122 16.52 7.29 14.54
CA ARG A 122 16.04 6.62 15.77
C ARG A 122 14.73 7.25 16.28
N PRO A 123 13.75 6.41 16.68
CA PRO A 123 12.43 6.88 17.09
C PRO A 123 12.50 7.65 18.42
N ASP A 124 11.79 8.78 18.47
CA ASP A 124 11.25 9.38 19.69
C ASP A 124 9.89 10.01 19.36
N ARG A 125 9.20 10.54 20.37
CA ARG A 125 7.88 11.16 20.16
C ARG A 125 7.91 12.37 19.21
N ALA A 126 8.98 13.15 19.24
CA ALA A 126 9.14 14.29 18.34
C ALA A 126 9.30 13.80 16.89
N ARG A 127 10.04 12.71 16.67
CA ARG A 127 10.22 12.09 15.35
C ARG A 127 8.95 11.50 14.78
N VAL A 128 8.12 10.86 15.60
CA VAL A 128 6.81 10.37 15.14
C VAL A 128 5.94 11.55 14.71
N LEU A 129 5.92 12.63 15.50
CA LEU A 129 5.18 13.85 15.15
C LEU A 129 5.70 14.49 13.86
N ASP A 130 7.02 14.68 13.75
CA ASP A 130 7.68 15.22 12.55
C ASP A 130 7.34 14.39 11.32
N TYR A 131 7.45 13.06 11.43
CA TYR A 131 7.11 12.13 10.35
C TYR A 131 5.66 12.28 9.89
N LEU A 132 4.69 12.26 10.82
CA LEU A 132 3.28 12.37 10.48
C LEU A 132 2.94 13.72 9.82
N ASN A 133 3.60 14.79 10.25
CA ASN A 133 3.41 16.12 9.67
C ASN A 133 4.13 16.31 8.32
N ALA A 134 5.26 15.63 8.10
CA ALA A 134 6.01 15.68 6.85
C ALA A 134 5.44 14.73 5.78
N LEU A 135 4.65 13.73 6.17
CA LEU A 135 4.10 12.75 5.25
C LEU A 135 3.11 13.41 4.28
N THR A 136 3.45 13.45 2.99
CA THR A 136 2.60 14.00 1.93
C THR A 136 1.80 12.93 1.18
N SER A 137 2.15 11.65 1.35
CA SER A 137 1.45 10.53 0.72
C SER A 137 0.03 10.36 1.27
N ARG A 138 -0.91 9.92 0.42
CA ARG A 138 -2.31 9.72 0.84
C ARG A 138 -2.44 8.58 1.84
N PHE A 139 -1.67 7.52 1.63
CA PHE A 139 -1.59 6.36 2.48
C PHE A 139 -0.24 6.26 3.18
N LEU A 140 -0.30 5.94 4.46
CA LEU A 140 0.82 5.59 5.32
C LEU A 140 1.02 4.07 5.30
N THR A 141 2.24 3.59 5.14
CA THR A 141 2.54 2.16 5.26
C THR A 141 2.75 1.79 6.73
N LEU A 142 1.89 0.91 7.24
CA LEU A 142 1.96 0.33 8.58
C LEU A 142 2.44 -1.12 8.46
N TYR A 143 3.58 -1.43 9.06
CA TYR A 143 4.14 -2.78 9.09
C TYR A 143 3.62 -3.53 10.33
N THR A 144 2.91 -4.63 10.12
CA THR A 144 2.45 -5.52 11.19
C THR A 144 3.37 -6.73 11.29
N SER A 145 3.12 -7.63 12.25
CA SER A 145 3.89 -8.88 12.38
C SER A 145 3.76 -9.80 11.17
N ASN A 146 2.65 -9.70 10.42
CA ASN A 146 2.31 -10.65 9.36
C ASN A 146 2.41 -10.01 7.97
N GLU A 147 2.11 -8.72 7.86
CA GLU A 147 2.05 -8.02 6.58
C GLU A 147 2.15 -6.49 6.72
N ALA A 148 2.44 -5.82 5.62
CA ALA A 148 2.30 -4.37 5.55
C ALA A 148 0.87 -4.01 5.08
N ARG A 149 0.34 -2.92 5.63
CA ARG A 149 -0.98 -2.36 5.33
C ARG A 149 -0.84 -0.89 4.98
N LEU A 150 -1.60 -0.41 4.01
CA LEU A 150 -1.67 1.01 3.67
C LEU A 150 -2.86 1.61 4.38
N ILE A 151 -2.62 2.59 5.25
CA ILE A 151 -3.64 3.29 6.03
C ILE A 151 -3.87 4.66 5.44
N ASN A 152 -5.11 5.00 5.10
CA ASN A 152 -5.41 6.32 4.57
C ASN A 152 -5.28 7.39 5.67
N ARG A 153 -4.34 8.32 5.46
CA ARG A 153 -3.99 9.39 6.40
C ARG A 153 -5.19 10.26 6.78
N SER A 154 -6.09 10.55 5.84
CA SER A 154 -7.24 11.43 6.12
C SER A 154 -8.27 10.79 7.03
N LEU A 155 -8.13 9.48 7.30
CA LEU A 155 -9.04 8.68 8.12
C LEU A 155 -8.42 8.30 9.47
N ILE A 156 -7.23 8.80 9.78
CA ILE A 156 -6.60 8.66 11.10
C ILE A 156 -7.22 9.71 12.04
N ASP A 157 -7.85 9.24 13.13
CA ASP A 157 -8.36 10.10 14.20
C ASP A 157 -7.23 10.50 15.16
N ARG A 158 -6.45 9.52 15.63
CA ARG A 158 -5.29 9.78 16.50
C ARG A 158 -4.26 8.66 16.41
N VAL A 159 -3.03 9.00 16.76
CA VAL A 159 -1.90 8.06 16.84
C VAL A 159 -1.34 8.10 18.26
N ARG A 160 -1.08 6.92 18.84
CA ARG A 160 -0.38 6.76 20.11
C ARG A 160 0.94 6.03 19.90
N PRO A 161 2.09 6.67 20.11
CA PRO A 161 3.37 5.97 20.20
C PRO A 161 3.36 4.99 21.38
N LEU A 162 3.84 3.78 21.16
CA LEU A 162 3.91 2.72 22.18
C LEU A 162 5.33 2.53 22.74
N ASP A 163 6.30 3.28 22.20
CA ASP A 163 7.69 3.36 22.65
C ASP A 163 7.95 4.58 23.57
#